data_AF-A0A8J3TV33-F1
#
_entry.id   AF-A0A8J3TV33-F1
#
_cell.length_a   1.000
_cell.length_b   1.000
_cell.length_c   1.000
_cell.angle_alpha   90.00
_cell.angle_beta   90.00
_cell.angle_gamma   90.00
#
_symmetry.space_group_name_H-M   'P 1'
#
loop_
_entity.id
_entity.type
_entity.pdbx_description
1 polymer ?
#
loop_
_entity_poly.entity_id
_entity_poly.type
_entity_poly.pdbx_seq_one_letter_code
_entity_poly.pdbx_strand_id
1 'polypeptide(L)'
;MSTPAAGVQEPFADTTSVTILLDPHDDYHLTHAILAAHDPVRGVLIVHPTVGHKHFSALAQDILVALGKSPTVVLHGRSAAAAAWHSATAWVIAAKIRRLVVLRTHLLTAAVVARLTHLAAESGAALTLVWHASPPANWSDLIPQATLRRLEQGRSLEDALAPGPESEAAPCAAPAMECSAIVPDWKRRDLDLLMNQPLPRVPRSGLLRFRADARRELSRENFAWVDLLYASAMDSACRFLSAHPAFRSAGSHVGPSSGTPMNAMVGQSLEVPDQGERSGTDNAETRARGGHAVPGSPATRTRSGEPVDADDEEHTIGLLPATASDLPRSWPDQGAVVSFILALIAEASSDEHTIALLRGAQAGLLLHGVHLHLPPDVDKAGGLETRQTRLTPETAAQIRTHVSDPAAAGALAAYLSTGLTAWELSLAQAADLAPDGSALRQRGETTIYYPIPACGRDLLVAARTLITVQGGGSDTRFLAAGIGPRARTLKFNAQWSDIHLDQPLPVEPGMGWHLQARCFWVAEPTHPRRPGERPRRSRSRREP
;
A
#
# COMPACT_ATOMS: atom_id res chain seq x y z
N MET A 1 33.45 -16.41 -16.76
CA MET A 1 33.56 -15.84 -15.39
C MET A 1 33.22 -14.36 -15.52
N SER A 2 31.95 -14.02 -15.35
CA SER A 2 31.45 -12.66 -15.53
C SER A 2 31.22 -12.03 -14.16
N THR A 3 31.90 -10.92 -13.92
CA THR A 3 31.77 -10.08 -12.72
C THR A 3 30.41 -9.38 -12.74
N PRO A 4 29.60 -9.45 -11.67
CA PRO A 4 28.37 -8.66 -11.62
C PRO A 4 28.71 -7.19 -11.34
N ALA A 5 28.07 -6.30 -12.08
CA ALA A 5 28.15 -4.86 -11.90
C ALA A 5 27.58 -4.48 -10.52
N ALA A 6 28.43 -3.94 -9.66
CA ALA A 6 28.03 -3.29 -8.43
C ALA A 6 27.28 -2.00 -8.80
N GLY A 7 25.97 -1.97 -8.53
CA GLY A 7 25.21 -0.73 -8.51
C GLY A 7 25.79 0.16 -7.43
N VAL A 8 26.35 1.31 -7.84
CA VAL A 8 26.87 2.33 -6.95
C VAL A 8 25.69 2.94 -6.21
N GLN A 9 25.47 2.47 -4.99
CA GLN A 9 24.68 3.16 -3.99
C GLN A 9 25.49 4.39 -3.58
N GLU A 10 25.00 5.60 -3.85
CA GLU A 10 25.68 6.80 -3.38
C GLU A 10 25.85 6.72 -1.86
N PRO A 11 27.07 6.93 -1.33
CA PRO A 11 27.31 6.89 0.10
C PRO A 11 26.52 8.03 0.74
N PHE A 12 25.57 7.71 1.63
CA PHE A 12 25.02 8.68 2.57
C PHE A 12 26.20 9.33 3.29
N ALA A 13 26.44 10.61 3.03
CA ALA A 13 27.57 11.35 3.55
C ALA A 13 27.50 11.46 5.08
N ASP A 14 28.35 10.66 5.73
CA ASP A 14 29.03 10.77 7.03
C ASP A 14 28.68 11.96 7.99
N THR A 15 27.41 12.17 8.29
CA THR A 15 26.94 13.22 9.23
C THR A 15 26.20 12.65 10.43
N THR A 16 26.55 11.42 10.84
CA THR A 16 25.98 10.85 12.06
C THR A 16 26.66 11.50 13.27
N SER A 17 26.01 12.49 13.87
CA SER A 17 26.53 13.13 15.08
C SER A 17 26.46 12.16 16.26
N VAL A 18 27.62 11.81 16.83
CA VAL A 18 27.70 11.09 18.11
C VAL A 18 28.05 12.08 19.21
N THR A 19 27.22 12.14 20.24
CA THR A 19 27.42 13.00 21.42
C THR A 19 27.58 12.15 22.66
N ILE A 20 28.60 12.42 23.47
CA ILE A 20 28.72 11.82 24.81
C ILE A 20 28.27 12.85 25.83
N LEU A 21 27.28 12.50 26.63
CA LEU A 21 26.74 13.32 27.71
C LEU A 21 27.29 12.81 29.04
N LEU A 22 28.18 13.58 29.66
CA LEU A 22 28.77 13.22 30.97
C LEU A 22 27.85 13.66 32.11
N ASP A 23 27.43 12.69 32.92
CA ASP A 23 26.68 12.89 34.17
C ASP A 23 27.32 12.07 35.32
N PRO A 24 28.52 12.43 35.77
CA PRO A 24 29.30 11.60 36.70
C PRO A 24 28.65 11.38 38.07
N HIS A 25 27.57 12.10 38.37
CA HIS A 25 26.86 12.01 39.65
C HIS A 25 25.58 11.16 39.60
N ASP A 26 25.24 10.57 38.44
CA ASP A 26 23.97 9.87 38.21
C ASP A 26 22.78 10.73 38.68
N ASP A 27 22.72 11.99 38.21
CA ASP A 27 21.71 12.95 38.65
C ASP A 27 20.32 12.42 38.28
N TYR A 28 19.54 12.13 39.32
CA TYR A 28 18.18 11.63 39.20
C TYR A 28 17.28 12.57 38.40
N HIS A 29 17.40 13.88 38.58
CA HIS A 29 16.58 14.85 37.87
C HIS A 29 16.90 14.87 36.38
N LEU A 30 18.19 14.77 36.03
CA LEU A 30 18.61 14.67 34.63
C LEU A 30 18.11 13.38 33.99
N THR A 31 18.29 12.25 34.66
CA THR A 31 17.81 10.95 34.18
C THR A 31 16.29 10.96 33.97
N HIS A 32 15.55 11.51 34.93
CA HIS A 32 14.09 11.63 34.82
C HIS A 32 13.68 12.54 33.65
N ALA A 33 14.35 13.69 33.49
CA ALA A 33 14.07 14.61 32.40
C ALA A 33 14.40 14.01 31.03
N ILE A 34 15.51 13.25 30.91
CA ILE A 34 15.84 12.50 29.70
C ILE A 34 14.73 11.48 29.42
N LEU A 35 14.38 10.61 30.38
CA LEU A 35 13.33 9.61 30.19
C LEU A 35 11.97 10.24 29.80
N ALA A 36 11.63 11.40 30.35
CA ALA A 36 10.41 12.13 30.00
C ALA A 36 10.39 12.65 28.54
N ALA A 37 11.56 12.78 27.90
CA ALA A 37 11.69 13.17 26.50
C ALA A 37 11.52 12.00 25.51
N HIS A 38 11.28 10.78 26.01
CA HIS A 38 11.05 9.60 25.18
C HIS A 38 9.75 9.75 24.37
N ASP A 39 9.88 9.87 23.04
CA ASP A 39 8.75 9.97 22.12
C ASP A 39 9.15 9.38 20.75
N PRO A 40 8.99 8.06 20.57
CA PRO A 40 9.33 7.39 19.33
C PRO A 40 8.52 7.90 18.13
N VAL A 41 7.29 8.39 18.35
CA VAL A 41 6.43 8.95 17.29
C VAL A 41 7.03 10.25 16.75
N ARG A 42 7.65 11.07 17.61
CA ARG A 42 8.44 12.25 17.20
C ARG A 42 9.87 11.93 16.79
N GLY A 43 10.25 10.65 16.80
CA GLY A 43 11.57 10.18 16.39
C GLY A 43 12.65 10.27 17.47
N VAL A 44 12.28 10.34 18.75
CA VAL A 44 13.21 10.34 19.89
C VAL A 44 13.09 9.03 20.65
N LEU A 45 14.07 8.15 20.49
CA LEU A 45 14.14 6.87 21.17
C LEU A 45 15.13 6.93 22.33
N ILE A 46 14.67 6.57 23.52
CA ILE A 46 15.51 6.55 24.73
C ILE A 46 15.53 5.13 25.27
N VAL A 47 16.73 4.59 25.42
CA VAL A 47 16.99 3.22 25.83
C VAL A 47 17.70 3.25 27.17
N HIS A 48 17.13 2.55 28.15
CA HIS A 48 17.77 2.29 29.43
C HIS A 48 18.21 0.82 29.46
N PRO A 49 19.50 0.52 29.28
CA PRO A 49 19.97 -0.85 29.21
C PRO A 49 19.68 -1.62 30.50
N THR A 50 19.13 -2.82 30.39
CA THR A 50 18.82 -3.67 31.53
C THR A 50 20.11 -4.03 32.29
N VAL A 51 20.12 -3.79 33.60
CA VAL A 51 21.30 -4.00 34.46
C VAL A 51 21.77 -5.47 34.40
N GLY A 52 23.08 -5.67 34.37
CA GLY A 52 23.71 -7.00 34.43
C GLY A 52 23.87 -7.71 33.09
N HIS A 53 23.23 -7.24 32.02
CA HIS A 53 23.34 -7.84 30.70
C HIS A 53 24.23 -7.01 29.77
N LYS A 54 25.49 -7.42 29.65
CA LYS A 54 26.50 -6.72 28.82
C LYS A 54 26.54 -7.20 27.36
N HIS A 55 25.55 -7.99 26.94
CA HIS A 55 25.56 -8.69 25.66
C HIS A 55 24.63 -8.04 24.64
N PHE A 56 25.01 -8.13 23.36
CA PHE A 56 24.31 -7.53 22.22
C PHE A 56 22.81 -7.85 22.14
N SER A 57 22.43 -9.09 22.46
CA SER A 57 21.03 -9.50 22.42
C SER A 57 20.18 -8.75 23.42
N ALA A 58 20.70 -8.50 24.64
CA ALA A 58 19.96 -7.80 25.67
C ALA A 58 19.71 -6.33 25.28
N LEU A 59 20.73 -5.65 24.75
CA LEU A 59 20.54 -4.28 24.26
C LEU A 59 19.56 -4.21 23.08
N ALA A 60 19.61 -5.17 22.15
CA ALA A 60 18.63 -5.24 21.06
C ALA A 60 17.20 -5.39 21.60
N GLN A 61 17.03 -6.22 22.64
CA GLN A 61 15.75 -6.39 23.32
C GLN A 61 15.32 -5.11 24.04
N ASP A 62 16.22 -4.41 24.72
CA ASP A 62 15.94 -3.11 25.35
C ASP A 62 15.53 -2.05 24.31
N ILE A 63 16.16 -2.03 23.13
CA ILE A 63 15.76 -1.15 22.01
C ILE A 63 14.34 -1.49 21.55
N LEU A 64 14.03 -2.77 21.37
CA LEU A 64 12.67 -3.21 20.98
C LEU A 64 11.64 -2.82 22.04
N VAL A 65 11.93 -3.02 23.32
CA VAL A 65 11.04 -2.60 24.41
C VAL A 65 10.84 -1.09 24.42
N ALA A 66 11.92 -0.31 24.23
CA ALA A 66 11.85 1.14 24.10
C ALA A 66 11.02 1.59 22.88
N LEU A 67 10.97 0.80 21.80
CA LEU A 67 10.09 1.03 20.66
C LEU A 67 8.62 0.65 20.92
N GLY A 68 8.28 0.25 22.16
CA GLY A 68 6.94 -0.15 22.56
C GLY A 68 6.63 -1.63 22.30
N LYS A 69 7.62 -2.47 21.95
CA LYS A 69 7.39 -3.92 21.86
C LYS A 69 7.15 -4.49 23.25
N SER A 70 6.18 -5.39 23.37
CA SER A 70 5.90 -6.08 24.63
C SER A 70 7.13 -6.89 25.09
N PRO A 71 7.58 -6.72 26.35
CA PRO A 71 8.71 -7.50 26.88
C PRO A 71 8.49 -9.00 26.81
N THR A 72 7.25 -9.48 26.99
CA THR A 72 6.95 -10.91 26.89
C THR A 72 7.25 -11.43 25.49
N VAL A 73 6.86 -10.71 24.45
CA VAL A 73 7.12 -11.07 23.05
C VAL A 73 8.61 -11.09 22.76
N VAL A 74 9.31 -10.06 23.21
CA VAL A 74 10.75 -9.88 23.00
C VAL A 74 11.56 -11.00 23.68
N LEU A 75 11.11 -11.48 24.86
CA LEU A 75 11.77 -12.54 25.62
C LEU A 75 11.39 -13.96 25.14
N HIS A 76 10.17 -14.17 24.65
CA HIS A 76 9.73 -15.48 24.12
C HIS A 76 10.34 -15.77 22.74
N GLY A 77 10.65 -14.73 21.97
CA GLY A 77 11.44 -14.85 20.75
C GLY A 77 12.86 -15.29 21.09
N ARG A 78 13.14 -16.59 21.08
CA ARG A 78 14.51 -17.14 21.13
C ARG A 78 15.20 -16.88 19.79
N SER A 79 15.40 -15.62 19.47
CA SER A 79 16.14 -15.20 18.29
C SER A 79 17.63 -15.20 18.61
N ALA A 80 18.45 -15.66 17.67
CA ALA A 80 19.88 -15.46 17.76
C ALA A 80 20.18 -13.95 17.92
N ALA A 81 21.25 -13.60 18.65
CA ALA A 81 21.59 -12.20 18.93
C ALA A 81 21.65 -11.32 17.67
N ALA A 82 22.17 -11.86 16.55
CA ALA A 82 22.21 -11.17 15.26
C ALA A 82 20.81 -10.87 14.71
N ALA A 83 19.86 -11.80 14.82
CA ALA A 83 18.49 -11.60 14.35
C ALA A 83 17.73 -10.56 15.20
N ALA A 84 17.93 -10.57 16.52
CA ALA A 84 17.39 -9.53 17.40
C ALA A 84 17.94 -8.15 17.03
N TRP A 85 19.24 -8.05 16.75
CA TRP A 85 19.86 -6.79 16.32
C TRP A 85 19.31 -6.29 14.99
N HIS A 86 19.24 -7.15 13.96
CA HIS A 86 18.68 -6.75 12.66
C HIS A 86 17.22 -6.31 12.78
N SER A 87 16.44 -6.96 13.66
CA SER A 87 15.06 -6.56 13.95
C SER A 87 15.00 -5.17 14.59
N ALA A 88 15.84 -4.92 15.60
CA ALA A 88 15.94 -3.61 16.24
C ALA A 88 16.33 -2.52 15.22
N THR A 89 17.37 -2.76 14.40
CA THR A 89 17.78 -1.84 13.33
C THR A 89 16.63 -1.54 12.37
N ALA A 90 15.93 -2.57 11.90
CA ALA A 90 14.82 -2.41 10.97
C ALA A 90 13.69 -1.55 11.56
N TRP A 91 13.33 -1.75 12.83
CA TRP A 91 12.32 -0.93 13.51
C TRP A 91 12.78 0.50 13.76
N VAL A 92 14.03 0.73 14.15
CA VAL A 92 14.58 2.10 14.34
C VAL A 92 14.49 2.90 13.03
N ILE A 93 14.88 2.30 11.90
CA ILE A 93 14.80 2.92 10.57
C ILE A 93 13.34 3.16 10.17
N ALA A 94 12.48 2.15 10.30
CA ALA A 94 11.09 2.24 9.87
C ALA A 94 10.26 3.24 10.69
N ALA A 95 10.52 3.33 11.99
CA ALA A 95 9.94 4.33 12.88
C ALA A 95 10.53 5.75 12.66
N LYS A 96 11.51 5.90 11.75
CA LYS A 96 12.19 7.16 11.44
C LYS A 96 12.75 7.82 12.71
N ILE A 97 13.37 7.02 13.57
CA ILE A 97 14.03 7.52 14.76
C ILE A 97 15.17 8.43 14.32
N ARG A 98 15.06 9.72 14.65
CA ARG A 98 16.07 10.74 14.34
C ARG A 98 17.08 10.89 15.46
N ARG A 99 16.73 10.46 16.67
CA ARG A 99 17.62 10.49 17.83
C ARG A 99 17.53 9.23 18.65
N LEU A 100 18.68 8.64 18.92
CA LEU A 100 18.85 7.51 19.81
C LEU A 100 19.65 7.95 21.05
N VAL A 101 19.04 7.90 22.22
CA VAL A 101 19.70 8.20 23.51
C VAL A 101 19.86 6.90 24.29
N VAL A 102 21.08 6.56 24.68
CA VAL A 102 21.37 5.35 25.47
C VAL A 102 21.89 5.77 26.85
N LEU A 103 21.10 5.47 27.87
CA LEU A 103 21.45 5.74 29.26
C LEU A 103 22.51 4.74 29.74
N ARG A 104 23.26 5.11 30.79
CA ARG A 104 24.22 4.20 31.46
C ARG A 104 25.18 3.49 30.49
N THR A 105 25.63 4.20 29.46
CA THR A 105 26.51 3.66 28.42
C THR A 105 27.83 3.13 28.99
N HIS A 106 28.30 3.70 30.10
CA HIS A 106 29.48 3.24 30.85
C HIS A 106 29.43 1.77 31.31
N LEU A 107 28.26 1.15 31.34
CA LEU A 107 28.10 -0.27 31.68
C LEU A 107 28.21 -1.19 30.45
N LEU A 108 28.19 -0.63 29.25
CA LEU A 108 28.26 -1.36 27.98
C LEU A 108 29.71 -1.67 27.60
N THR A 109 29.90 -2.75 26.85
CA THR A 109 31.23 -3.07 26.30
C THR A 109 31.56 -2.19 25.11
N ALA A 110 32.85 -2.02 24.81
CA ALA A 110 33.31 -1.30 23.62
C ALA A 110 32.67 -1.81 22.32
N ALA A 111 32.52 -3.13 22.20
CA ALA A 111 31.90 -3.75 21.03
C ALA A 111 30.42 -3.36 20.88
N VAL A 112 29.68 -3.25 21.99
CA VAL A 112 28.29 -2.80 21.99
C VAL A 112 28.18 -1.32 21.61
N VAL A 113 29.06 -0.47 22.13
CA VAL A 113 29.12 0.96 21.79
C VAL A 113 29.45 1.18 20.31
N ALA A 114 30.42 0.43 19.76
CA ALA A 114 30.74 0.48 18.33
C ALA A 114 29.54 0.09 17.47
N ARG A 115 28.76 -0.90 17.91
CA ARG A 115 27.56 -1.34 17.19
C ARG A 115 26.41 -0.34 17.28
N LEU A 116 26.24 0.36 18.39
CA LEU A 116 25.31 1.50 18.50
C LEU A 116 25.66 2.61 17.50
N THR A 117 26.96 2.89 17.34
CA THR A 117 27.45 3.87 16.36
C THR A 117 27.11 3.42 14.93
N HIS A 118 27.27 2.13 14.62
CA HIS A 118 26.87 1.58 13.34
C HIS A 118 25.36 1.68 13.09
N LEU A 119 24.53 1.36 14.09
CA LEU A 119 23.08 1.50 14.01
C LEU A 119 22.67 2.95 13.76
N ALA A 120 23.30 3.90 14.45
CA ALA A 120 23.06 5.33 14.26
C ALA A 120 23.40 5.75 12.83
N ALA A 121 24.54 5.28 12.29
CA ALA A 121 24.95 5.54 10.91
C ALA A 121 23.98 4.93 9.88
N GLU A 122 23.56 3.67 10.06
CA GLU A 122 22.61 3.00 9.17
C GLU A 122 21.22 3.67 9.18
N SER A 123 20.81 4.23 10.32
CA SER A 123 19.51 4.89 10.47
C SER A 123 19.52 6.39 10.20
N GLY A 124 20.70 7.01 10.09
CA GLY A 124 20.85 8.47 10.07
C GLY A 124 20.43 9.13 11.39
N ALA A 125 20.36 8.39 12.49
CA ALA A 125 19.94 8.92 13.79
C ALA A 125 21.12 9.58 14.52
N ALA A 126 20.88 10.72 15.15
CA ALA A 126 21.84 11.30 16.09
C ALA A 126 21.96 10.41 17.33
N LEU A 127 23.17 9.98 17.69
CA LEU A 127 23.42 9.12 18.84
C LEU A 127 23.88 9.95 20.04
N THR A 128 23.18 9.82 21.17
CA THR A 128 23.60 10.40 22.46
C THR A 128 23.88 9.28 23.46
N LEU A 129 25.09 9.23 23.97
CA LEU A 129 25.54 8.24 24.95
C LEU A 129 25.67 8.92 26.32
N VAL A 130 24.80 8.56 27.25
CA VAL A 130 24.82 9.15 28.61
C VAL A 130 25.69 8.29 29.51
N TRP A 131 26.66 8.94 30.14
CA TRP A 131 27.75 8.29 30.86
C TRP A 131 27.76 8.75 32.32
N HIS A 132 27.36 7.86 33.24
CA HIS A 132 27.24 8.17 34.66
C HIS A 132 28.47 7.76 35.49
N ALA A 133 29.64 7.90 34.90
CA ALA A 133 30.92 7.60 35.53
C ALA A 133 31.96 8.63 35.09
N SER A 134 33.10 8.66 35.79
CA SER A 134 34.27 9.39 35.26
C SER A 134 34.63 8.85 33.87
N PRO A 135 34.87 9.72 32.88
CA PRO A 135 35.22 9.28 31.53
C PRO A 135 36.51 8.45 31.58
N PRO A 136 36.58 7.29 30.90
CA PRO A 136 37.81 6.51 30.84
C PRO A 136 38.88 7.28 30.06
N ALA A 137 40.15 7.15 30.43
CA ALA A 137 41.25 7.93 29.85
C ALA A 137 41.41 7.75 28.32
N ASN A 138 40.90 6.65 27.77
CA ASN A 138 40.98 6.26 26.35
C ASN A 138 39.63 6.37 25.62
N TRP A 139 38.69 7.19 26.09
CA TRP A 139 37.37 7.30 25.46
C TRP A 139 37.44 7.77 24.00
N SER A 140 38.43 8.61 23.65
CA SER A 140 38.69 9.07 22.28
C SER A 140 39.02 7.94 21.32
N ASP A 141 39.61 6.85 21.83
CA ASP A 141 39.96 5.68 21.03
C ASP A 141 38.73 4.80 20.76
N LEU A 142 37.74 4.85 21.66
CA LEU A 142 36.50 4.09 21.56
C LEU A 142 35.52 4.73 20.57
N ILE A 143 35.44 6.06 20.53
CA ILE A 143 34.55 6.80 19.62
C ILE A 143 35.24 8.07 19.12
N PRO A 144 36.14 7.97 18.12
CA PRO A 144 36.94 9.09 17.65
C PRO A 144 36.12 10.28 17.14
N GLN A 145 34.92 10.02 16.62
CA GLN A 145 34.03 11.05 16.07
C GLN A 145 33.07 11.68 17.11
N ALA A 146 33.13 11.25 18.38
CA ALA A 146 32.19 11.74 19.38
C ALA A 146 32.52 13.16 19.86
N THR A 147 31.50 14.03 19.85
CA THR A 147 31.56 15.32 20.54
C THR A 147 31.25 15.12 22.02
N LEU A 148 32.23 15.42 22.88
CA LEU A 148 32.03 15.36 24.33
C LEU A 148 31.29 16.61 24.81
N ARG A 149 30.13 16.43 25.44
CA ARG A 149 29.39 17.49 26.13
C ARG A 149 29.30 17.17 27.61
N ARG A 150 29.89 18.04 28.44
CA ARG A 150 29.69 18.00 29.88
C ARG A 150 28.49 18.88 30.21
N LEU A 151 27.49 18.30 30.88
CA LEU A 151 26.42 19.11 31.46
C LEU A 151 26.99 19.78 32.70
N GLU A 152 27.23 21.09 32.61
CA GLU A 152 27.40 21.92 33.79
C GLU A 152 26.02 22.18 34.41
N GLN A 153 25.95 22.21 35.73
CA GLN A 153 24.71 22.45 36.48
C GLN A 153 24.01 23.72 35.95
N GLY A 154 22.79 23.58 35.43
CA GLY A 154 21.96 24.70 34.98
C GLY A 154 21.81 24.90 33.47
N ARG A 155 22.45 24.09 32.59
CA ARG A 155 22.08 24.08 31.16
C ARG A 155 20.77 23.32 30.94
N SER A 156 19.92 23.84 30.05
CA SER A 156 18.66 23.18 29.69
C SER A 156 18.95 21.85 29.00
N LEU A 157 18.30 20.77 29.45
CA LEU A 157 18.30 19.47 28.77
C LEU A 157 17.88 19.62 27.30
N GLU A 158 17.04 20.60 26.99
CA GLU A 158 16.61 20.92 25.64
C GLU A 158 17.76 21.35 24.74
N ASP A 159 18.81 22.01 25.25
CA ASP A 159 20.00 22.39 24.48
C ASP A 159 20.93 21.18 24.25
N ALA A 160 20.98 20.28 25.23
CA ALA A 160 21.75 19.03 25.13
C ALA A 160 21.10 18.04 24.17
N LEU A 161 19.76 18.06 24.10
CA LEU A 161 18.93 17.32 23.16
C LEU A 161 18.44 18.22 22.01
N ALA A 162 19.03 19.38 21.75
CA ALA A 162 18.64 20.17 20.59
C ALA A 162 19.17 19.47 19.33
N PRO A 163 18.41 19.37 18.23
CA PRO A 163 18.97 18.92 16.98
C PRO A 163 20.13 19.83 16.58
N GLY A 164 21.20 19.25 16.02
CA GLY A 164 22.16 20.03 15.26
C GLY A 164 21.44 20.73 14.09
N PRO A 165 21.98 21.84 13.57
CA PRO A 165 21.33 22.57 12.49
C PRO A 165 21.43 21.73 11.20
N GLU A 166 20.38 20.98 10.84
CA GLU A 166 20.06 20.64 9.44
C GLU A 166 18.72 19.93 9.19
N SER A 167 18.10 20.36 8.09
CA SER A 167 17.13 19.69 7.20
C SER A 167 15.67 19.56 7.63
N GLU A 168 14.96 20.70 7.68
CA GLU A 168 13.53 20.75 7.35
C GLU A 168 13.35 20.59 5.83
N ALA A 169 13.03 19.39 5.36
CA ALA A 169 12.60 19.17 3.99
C ALA A 169 11.13 19.59 3.83
N ALA A 170 10.90 20.59 2.97
CA ALA A 170 9.57 21.09 2.62
C ALA A 170 8.76 20.04 1.83
N PRO A 171 7.43 19.91 2.04
CA PRO A 171 6.59 19.06 1.21
C PRO A 171 6.38 19.70 -0.18
N CYS A 172 6.73 18.96 -1.23
CA CYS A 172 6.41 19.31 -2.61
C CYS A 172 5.02 18.75 -2.96
N ALA A 173 4.07 19.63 -3.31
CA ALA A 173 2.76 19.24 -3.84
C ALA A 173 2.57 19.86 -5.23
N ALA A 174 2.34 19.03 -6.23
CA ALA A 174 1.94 19.44 -7.58
C ALA A 174 0.42 19.71 -7.64
N PRO A 175 -0.08 20.66 -8.47
CA PRO A 175 -1.49 20.96 -8.56
C PRO A 175 -2.23 19.97 -9.50
N ALA A 176 -3.37 19.45 -9.04
CA ALA A 176 -4.27 18.61 -9.84
C ALA A 176 -5.41 19.44 -10.45
N MET A 177 -5.89 19.00 -11.63
CA MET A 177 -6.99 19.58 -12.39
C MET A 177 -8.33 19.31 -11.69
N GLU A 178 -9.06 20.36 -11.30
CA GLU A 178 -10.30 20.27 -10.50
C GLU A 178 -11.55 20.27 -11.41
N CYS A 179 -12.34 19.19 -11.35
CA CYS A 179 -13.73 19.19 -11.83
C CYS A 179 -14.64 19.51 -10.64
N SER A 180 -14.97 20.79 -10.47
CA SER A 180 -15.83 21.38 -9.42
C SER A 180 -15.17 21.62 -8.04
N ALA A 181 -15.72 22.63 -7.36
CA ALA A 181 -15.14 23.47 -6.31
C ALA A 181 -14.21 22.73 -5.35
N ILE A 182 -13.00 23.29 -5.17
CA ILE A 182 -12.14 23.17 -3.97
C ILE A 182 -13.00 22.63 -2.84
N VAL A 183 -12.85 21.34 -2.51
CA VAL A 183 -13.41 20.79 -1.29
C VAL A 183 -12.79 21.64 -0.20
N PRO A 184 -13.53 22.58 0.43
CA PRO A 184 -12.88 23.56 1.29
C PRO A 184 -12.17 22.81 2.41
N ASP A 185 -11.07 23.33 2.95
CA ASP A 185 -10.28 22.61 3.96
C ASP A 185 -11.11 22.08 5.15
N TRP A 186 -12.24 22.73 5.48
CA TRP A 186 -13.19 22.24 6.48
C TRP A 186 -13.83 20.89 6.09
N LYS A 187 -14.19 20.69 4.82
CA LYS A 187 -14.69 19.39 4.33
C LYS A 187 -13.63 18.28 4.37
N ARG A 188 -12.32 18.60 4.28
CA ARG A 188 -11.25 17.61 4.48
C ARG A 188 -11.15 17.17 5.93
N ARG A 189 -11.18 18.11 6.87
CA ARG A 189 -11.18 17.79 8.31
C ARG A 189 -12.41 16.97 8.70
N ASP A 190 -13.57 17.33 8.16
CA ASP A 190 -14.81 16.57 8.37
C ASP A 190 -14.70 15.16 7.76
N LEU A 191 -14.03 15.00 6.61
CA LEU A 191 -13.82 13.70 6.00
C LEU A 191 -12.92 12.82 6.89
N ASP A 192 -11.80 13.33 7.40
CA ASP A 192 -10.91 12.56 8.28
C ASP A 192 -11.62 12.11 9.56
N LEU A 193 -12.43 12.99 10.16
CA LEU A 193 -13.26 12.62 11.32
C LEU A 193 -14.29 11.55 10.96
N LEU A 194 -14.94 11.70 9.80
CA LEU A 194 -15.99 10.82 9.34
C LEU A 194 -15.46 9.43 8.98
N MET A 195 -14.29 9.33 8.36
CA MET A 195 -13.63 8.05 8.10
C MET A 195 -13.33 7.29 9.40
N ASN A 196 -13.24 7.97 10.55
CA ASN A 196 -12.99 7.34 11.86
C ASN A 196 -14.27 7.10 12.68
N GLN A 197 -15.46 7.43 12.16
CA GLN A 197 -16.73 7.22 12.86
C GLN A 197 -17.55 6.09 12.22
N PRO A 198 -18.30 5.30 13.00
CA PRO A 198 -19.16 4.27 12.43
C PRO A 198 -20.29 4.92 11.60
N LEU A 199 -20.38 4.54 10.32
CA LEU A 199 -21.47 4.99 9.46
C LEU A 199 -22.73 4.16 9.75
N PRO A 200 -23.93 4.77 9.76
CA PRO A 200 -25.17 4.00 9.84
C PRO A 200 -25.32 3.08 8.63
N ARG A 201 -26.11 2.02 8.78
CA ARG A 201 -26.42 1.07 7.70
C ARG A 201 -26.97 1.81 6.49
N VAL A 202 -26.22 1.83 5.39
CA VAL A 202 -26.63 2.46 4.12
C VAL A 202 -27.46 1.51 3.26
N PRO A 203 -28.37 2.03 2.40
CA PRO A 203 -29.10 1.23 1.45
C PRO A 203 -28.16 0.48 0.50
N ARG A 204 -28.55 -0.74 0.12
CA ARG A 204 -27.80 -1.57 -0.84
C ARG A 204 -28.29 -1.39 -2.28
N SER A 205 -29.12 -0.38 -2.55
CA SER A 205 -29.66 -0.13 -3.89
C SER A 205 -28.56 0.26 -4.89
N GLY A 206 -28.85 0.00 -6.17
CA GLY A 206 -27.94 0.36 -7.26
C GLY A 206 -27.74 1.87 -7.40
N LEU A 207 -26.72 2.26 -8.17
CA LEU A 207 -26.29 3.65 -8.39
C LEU A 207 -27.45 4.65 -8.52
N LEU A 208 -28.42 4.38 -9.39
CA LEU A 208 -29.51 5.31 -9.72
C LEU A 208 -30.44 5.62 -8.55
N ARG A 209 -30.52 4.73 -7.56
CA ARG A 209 -31.45 4.85 -6.42
C ARG A 209 -30.75 5.11 -5.09
N PHE A 210 -29.48 4.73 -4.97
CA PHE A 210 -28.72 4.76 -3.72
C PHE A 210 -28.90 6.07 -2.93
N ARG A 211 -28.62 7.21 -3.56
CA ARG A 211 -28.69 8.51 -2.90
C ARG A 211 -30.10 8.90 -2.46
N ALA A 212 -31.11 8.58 -3.28
CA ALA A 212 -32.51 8.87 -2.98
C ALA A 212 -33.05 7.96 -1.86
N ASP A 213 -32.67 6.69 -1.87
CA ASP A 213 -33.03 5.74 -0.81
C ASP A 213 -32.33 6.13 0.51
N ALA A 214 -31.05 6.53 0.46
CA ALA A 214 -30.32 6.98 1.66
C ALA A 214 -30.99 8.22 2.28
N ARG A 215 -31.48 9.15 1.43
CA ARG A 215 -32.22 10.34 1.89
C ARG A 215 -33.56 10.00 2.56
N ARG A 216 -34.20 8.90 2.15
CA ARG A 216 -35.49 8.45 2.69
C ARG A 216 -35.34 7.64 3.98
N GLU A 217 -34.27 6.85 4.08
CA GLU A 217 -34.07 5.89 5.16
C GLU A 217 -33.25 6.45 6.34
N LEU A 218 -32.35 7.41 6.10
CA LEU A 218 -31.45 7.94 7.12
C LEU A 218 -31.97 9.27 7.72
N SER A 219 -31.51 9.56 8.95
CA SER A 219 -31.68 10.90 9.54
C SER A 219 -30.98 11.96 8.66
N ARG A 220 -31.35 13.24 8.82
CA ARG A 220 -30.76 14.32 8.02
C ARG A 220 -29.23 14.42 8.19
N GLU A 221 -28.76 14.23 9.42
CA GLU A 221 -27.33 14.26 9.78
C GLU A 221 -26.60 13.07 9.16
N ASN A 222 -27.09 11.85 9.36
CA ASN A 222 -26.55 10.64 8.78
C ASN A 222 -26.51 10.67 7.25
N PHE A 223 -27.57 11.19 6.62
CA PHE A 223 -27.58 11.40 5.18
C PHE A 223 -26.49 12.39 4.74
N ALA A 224 -26.28 13.48 5.47
CA ALA A 224 -25.26 14.47 5.12
C ALA A 224 -23.84 13.86 5.13
N TRP A 225 -23.57 12.95 6.06
CA TRP A 225 -22.31 12.19 6.12
C TRP A 225 -22.14 11.25 4.92
N VAL A 226 -23.17 10.44 4.62
CA VAL A 226 -23.16 9.55 3.44
C VAL A 226 -23.02 10.36 2.15
N ASP A 227 -23.71 11.50 2.04
CA ASP A 227 -23.66 12.38 0.87
C ASP A 227 -22.28 13.01 0.68
N LEU A 228 -21.59 13.37 1.77
CA LEU A 228 -20.23 13.90 1.73
C LEU A 228 -19.24 12.85 1.20
N LEU A 229 -19.31 11.61 1.68
CA LEU A 229 -18.50 10.48 1.15
C LEU A 229 -18.78 10.23 -0.32
N TYR A 230 -20.06 10.13 -0.68
CA TYR A 230 -20.50 9.91 -2.06
C TYR A 230 -19.97 11.00 -2.99
N ALA A 231 -20.08 12.28 -2.61
CA ALA A 231 -19.58 13.40 -3.40
C ALA A 231 -18.05 13.39 -3.51
N SER A 232 -17.33 13.11 -2.43
CA SER A 232 -15.87 13.03 -2.42
C SER A 232 -15.34 11.93 -3.37
N ALA A 233 -16.00 10.76 -3.38
CA ALA A 233 -15.66 9.68 -4.29
C ALA A 233 -16.01 9.98 -5.75
N MET A 234 -17.13 10.65 -5.99
CA MET A 234 -17.52 11.15 -7.31
C MET A 234 -16.45 12.09 -7.88
N ASP A 235 -16.01 13.09 -7.10
CA ASP A 235 -14.96 14.03 -7.49
C ASP A 235 -13.62 13.32 -7.76
N SER A 236 -13.30 12.31 -6.94
CA SER A 236 -12.07 11.53 -7.10
C SER A 236 -12.09 10.69 -8.38
N ALA A 237 -13.23 10.10 -8.74
CA ALA A 237 -13.41 9.41 -10.02
C ALA A 237 -13.31 10.36 -11.23
N CYS A 238 -13.87 11.57 -11.13
CA CYS A 238 -13.72 12.60 -12.16
C CYS A 238 -12.26 13.00 -12.36
N ARG A 239 -11.50 13.20 -11.27
CA ARG A 239 -10.06 13.49 -11.32
C ARG A 239 -9.27 12.34 -11.94
N PHE A 240 -9.56 11.10 -11.53
CA PHE A 240 -8.95 9.89 -12.09
C PHE A 240 -9.11 9.82 -13.61
N LEU A 241 -10.35 9.90 -14.12
CA LEU A 241 -10.58 9.84 -15.57
C LEU A 241 -9.94 11.02 -16.32
N SER A 242 -10.05 12.24 -15.79
CA SER A 242 -9.48 13.42 -16.43
C SER A 242 -7.94 13.37 -16.50
N ALA A 243 -7.31 12.70 -15.54
CA ALA A 243 -5.88 12.43 -15.54
C ALA A 243 -5.47 11.27 -16.46
N HIS A 244 -6.38 10.34 -16.75
CA HIS A 244 -6.06 9.08 -17.41
C HIS A 244 -5.73 9.23 -18.91
N PRO A 245 -4.60 8.69 -19.42
CA PRO A 245 -4.23 8.79 -20.83
C PRO A 245 -5.30 8.26 -21.79
N ALA A 246 -5.84 7.07 -21.51
CA ALA A 246 -6.89 6.47 -22.34
C ALA A 246 -8.16 7.34 -22.49
N PHE A 247 -8.52 8.12 -21.46
CA PHE A 247 -9.64 9.06 -21.53
C PHE A 247 -9.33 10.24 -22.46
N ARG A 248 -8.12 10.79 -22.34
CA ARG A 248 -7.66 11.94 -23.13
C ARG A 248 -7.57 11.60 -24.62
N SER A 249 -7.05 10.42 -24.95
CA SER A 249 -6.90 9.97 -26.34
C SER A 249 -8.25 9.70 -27.02
N ALA A 250 -9.25 9.19 -26.29
CA ALA A 250 -10.60 9.03 -26.82
C ALA A 250 -11.24 10.39 -27.21
N GLY A 251 -10.83 11.47 -26.54
CA GLY A 251 -11.32 12.81 -26.81
C GLY A 251 -10.76 13.44 -28.09
N SER A 252 -9.52 13.14 -28.46
CA SER A 252 -8.81 13.78 -29.59
C SER A 252 -9.20 13.26 -30.97
N HIS A 253 -9.81 12.07 -31.07
CA HIS A 253 -10.17 11.48 -32.36
C HIS A 253 -11.53 11.91 -32.93
N VAL A 254 -12.32 12.69 -32.18
CA VAL A 254 -13.57 13.30 -32.67
C VAL A 254 -13.29 14.68 -33.27
N GLY A 255 -12.23 14.79 -34.07
CA GLY A 255 -12.06 15.90 -35.02
C GLY A 255 -12.84 15.59 -36.30
N PRO A 256 -13.43 16.58 -37.00
CA PRO A 256 -14.16 16.31 -38.22
C PRO A 256 -13.22 15.63 -39.20
N SER A 257 -13.51 14.37 -39.54
CA SER A 257 -12.92 13.78 -40.73
C SER A 257 -13.26 14.71 -41.89
N SER A 258 -12.24 15.18 -42.59
CA SER A 258 -12.43 15.87 -43.87
C SER A 258 -12.91 14.83 -44.87
N GLY A 259 -14.18 14.46 -44.77
CA GLY A 259 -14.86 13.59 -45.72
C GLY A 259 -15.12 14.35 -47.00
N THR A 260 -14.32 14.05 -48.03
CA THR A 260 -14.69 14.27 -49.42
C THR A 260 -16.03 13.55 -49.68
N PRO A 261 -17.03 14.19 -50.29
CA PRO A 261 -18.32 13.56 -50.53
C PRO A 261 -18.19 12.57 -51.70
N MET A 262 -18.37 11.28 -51.44
CA MET A 262 -18.66 10.32 -52.50
C MET A 262 -20.17 10.20 -52.71
N ASN A 263 -20.54 10.40 -53.97
CA ASN A 263 -21.88 10.37 -54.51
C ASN A 263 -22.55 8.99 -54.41
N ALA A 264 -23.88 9.07 -54.43
CA ALA A 264 -24.85 8.01 -54.55
C ALA A 264 -24.50 6.94 -55.61
N MET A 265 -24.75 5.67 -55.27
CA MET A 265 -25.13 4.67 -56.25
C MET A 265 -26.23 3.76 -55.69
N VAL A 266 -27.20 3.54 -56.57
CA VAL A 266 -28.51 2.91 -56.39
C VAL A 266 -28.41 1.39 -56.44
N GLY A 267 -29.16 0.73 -55.55
CA GLY A 267 -29.94 -0.48 -55.82
C GLY A 267 -29.22 -1.83 -55.85
N GLN A 268 -29.61 -2.75 -54.97
CA GLN A 268 -30.23 -4.02 -55.35
C GLN A 268 -30.76 -4.77 -54.12
N SER A 269 -31.99 -5.28 -54.27
CA SER A 269 -32.67 -6.22 -53.38
C SER A 269 -31.89 -7.52 -53.21
N LEU A 270 -31.96 -8.12 -52.02
CA LEU A 270 -31.72 -9.55 -51.85
C LEU A 270 -32.66 -10.12 -50.77
N GLU A 271 -33.22 -11.26 -51.15
CA GLU A 271 -34.36 -11.96 -50.58
C GLU A 271 -34.02 -12.63 -49.23
N VAL A 272 -35.07 -12.80 -48.42
CA VAL A 272 -35.06 -13.58 -47.18
C VAL A 272 -35.56 -14.99 -47.50
N PRO A 273 -34.84 -16.07 -47.14
CA PRO A 273 -35.45 -17.38 -47.03
C PRO A 273 -35.85 -17.69 -45.59
N ASP A 274 -37.14 -17.93 -45.47
CA ASP A 274 -37.85 -18.69 -44.46
C ASP A 274 -37.25 -20.09 -44.26
N GLN A 275 -36.98 -20.49 -43.02
CA GLN A 275 -36.77 -21.89 -42.62
C GLN A 275 -37.36 -22.14 -41.22
N GLY A 276 -38.61 -22.60 -41.19
CA GLY A 276 -38.88 -24.03 -41.06
C GLY A 276 -38.58 -24.68 -39.70
N GLU A 277 -39.62 -24.77 -38.89
CA GLU A 277 -39.78 -25.68 -37.76
C GLU A 277 -39.50 -27.15 -38.14
N ARG A 278 -38.75 -27.88 -37.30
CA ARG A 278 -38.91 -29.34 -37.16
C ARG A 278 -38.62 -29.81 -35.73
N SER A 279 -39.69 -30.31 -35.13
CA SER A 279 -39.75 -31.16 -33.94
C SER A 279 -39.14 -32.54 -34.21
N GLY A 280 -38.55 -33.17 -33.19
CA GLY A 280 -37.99 -34.52 -33.28
C GLY A 280 -37.46 -35.02 -31.94
N THR A 281 -38.19 -35.98 -31.38
CA THR A 281 -38.13 -36.63 -30.06
C THR A 281 -37.02 -37.67 -29.88
N ASP A 282 -36.75 -37.98 -28.60
CA ASP A 282 -36.44 -39.30 -28.01
C ASP A 282 -35.19 -40.09 -28.44
N ASN A 283 -34.26 -40.38 -27.53
CA ASN A 283 -34.33 -41.53 -26.59
C ASN A 283 -32.96 -41.91 -25.96
N ALA A 284 -33.07 -42.27 -24.68
CA ALA A 284 -32.45 -43.40 -23.96
C ALA A 284 -30.92 -43.58 -23.84
N GLU A 285 -30.49 -43.56 -22.56
CA GLU A 285 -29.70 -44.56 -21.83
C GLU A 285 -29.07 -45.72 -22.64
N THR A 286 -27.81 -46.07 -22.38
CA THR A 286 -27.41 -47.20 -21.48
C THR A 286 -25.88 -47.35 -21.39
N ARG A 287 -25.41 -47.93 -20.27
CA ARG A 287 -24.15 -48.70 -20.03
C ARG A 287 -22.85 -47.90 -19.83
N ALA A 288 -21.85 -48.38 -19.09
CA ALA A 288 -21.69 -49.44 -18.09
C ALA A 288 -20.28 -49.30 -17.48
N ARG A 289 -20.08 -50.00 -16.36
CA ARG A 289 -18.85 -50.20 -15.58
C ARG A 289 -17.68 -50.85 -16.36
N GLY A 290 -16.49 -50.68 -15.79
CA GLY A 290 -15.28 -51.49 -16.01
C GLY A 290 -14.24 -50.73 -16.84
N GLY A 291 -12.95 -50.65 -16.53
CA GLY A 291 -12.05 -51.40 -15.66
C GLY A 291 -10.62 -51.06 -16.14
N HIS A 292 -9.64 -51.24 -15.27
CA HIS A 292 -8.18 -51.10 -15.46
C HIS A 292 -7.60 -50.99 -16.88
N ALA A 293 -6.67 -50.05 -17.08
CA ALA A 293 -5.29 -50.34 -17.50
C ALA A 293 -4.41 -49.07 -17.50
N VAL A 294 -3.23 -49.17 -16.90
CA VAL A 294 -2.06 -48.32 -17.16
C VAL A 294 -1.58 -48.60 -18.59
N PRO A 295 -1.17 -47.58 -19.35
CA PRO A 295 0.12 -47.72 -20.03
C PRO A 295 0.94 -46.43 -20.07
N GLY A 296 2.23 -46.60 -19.74
CA GLY A 296 3.38 -46.18 -20.54
C GLY A 296 3.43 -44.75 -21.08
N SER A 297 4.29 -43.94 -20.46
CA SER A 297 4.95 -42.81 -21.09
C SER A 297 5.63 -43.20 -22.41
N PRO A 298 5.48 -42.41 -23.48
CA PRO A 298 6.47 -42.31 -24.53
C PRO A 298 7.29 -41.02 -24.36
N ALA A 299 8.61 -41.21 -24.22
CA ALA A 299 9.59 -40.16 -24.37
C ALA A 299 9.49 -39.54 -25.77
N THR A 300 9.26 -38.23 -25.84
CA THR A 300 9.30 -37.48 -27.10
C THR A 300 10.56 -36.62 -27.10
N ARG A 301 11.47 -36.95 -28.02
CA ARG A 301 12.65 -36.18 -28.39
C ARG A 301 12.24 -34.73 -28.71
N THR A 302 12.77 -33.78 -27.95
CA THR A 302 12.78 -32.37 -28.33
C THR A 302 13.84 -32.16 -29.42
N ARG A 303 13.36 -31.79 -30.61
CA ARG A 303 14.15 -31.31 -31.75
C ARG A 303 14.53 -29.86 -31.47
N SER A 304 15.82 -29.60 -31.51
CA SER A 304 16.44 -28.26 -31.50
C SER A 304 15.97 -27.45 -32.69
N GLY A 305 15.31 -26.31 -32.42
CA GLY A 305 15.04 -25.24 -33.37
C GLY A 305 15.86 -24.02 -32.95
N GLU A 306 16.63 -23.48 -33.89
CA GLU A 306 17.45 -22.27 -33.80
C GLU A 306 16.59 -21.01 -33.57
N PRO A 307 17.17 -19.95 -32.98
CA PRO A 307 16.46 -18.71 -32.70
C PRO A 307 16.33 -17.87 -33.98
N VAL A 308 15.11 -17.44 -34.28
CA VAL A 308 14.84 -16.37 -35.26
C VAL A 308 14.83 -15.06 -34.48
N ASP A 309 15.62 -14.10 -34.97
CA ASP A 309 15.73 -12.74 -34.47
C ASP A 309 14.34 -12.08 -34.36
N ALA A 310 14.00 -11.65 -33.15
CA ALA A 310 12.83 -10.84 -32.88
C ALA A 310 13.26 -9.38 -32.94
N ASP A 311 13.00 -8.73 -34.07
CA ASP A 311 12.99 -7.28 -34.17
C ASP A 311 11.86 -6.70 -33.30
N ASP A 312 12.21 -5.65 -32.57
CA ASP A 312 11.35 -4.83 -31.72
C ASP A 312 10.17 -4.22 -32.53
N GLU A 313 9.01 -4.88 -32.54
CA GLU A 313 7.74 -4.23 -32.85
C GLU A 313 7.11 -3.68 -31.56
N GLU A 314 7.41 -2.41 -31.31
CA GLU A 314 6.69 -1.55 -30.37
C GLU A 314 5.19 -1.56 -30.73
N HIS A 315 4.38 -2.26 -29.92
CA HIS A 315 2.93 -2.36 -30.06
C HIS A 315 2.27 -0.97 -29.95
N THR A 316 2.18 -0.29 -31.09
CA THR A 316 1.35 0.88 -31.27
C THR A 316 -0.10 0.43 -31.24
N ILE A 317 -0.82 0.73 -30.16
CA ILE A 317 -2.25 0.49 -30.03
C ILE A 317 -2.97 1.28 -31.13
N GLY A 318 -3.28 0.62 -32.25
CA GLY A 318 -4.03 1.18 -33.36
C GLY A 318 -5.50 1.40 -32.98
N LEU A 319 -5.80 2.57 -32.42
CA LEU A 319 -7.18 3.04 -32.22
C LEU A 319 -7.71 3.63 -33.53
N LEU A 320 -8.49 2.85 -34.27
CA LEU A 320 -9.35 3.35 -35.36
C LEU A 320 -10.42 4.32 -34.80
N PRO A 321 -10.85 5.35 -35.57
CA PRO A 321 -11.84 6.33 -35.12
C PRO A 321 -13.23 5.68 -35.01
N ALA A 322 -13.80 5.69 -33.80
CA ALA A 322 -15.07 5.05 -33.50
C ALA A 322 -16.28 5.93 -33.87
N THR A 323 -17.27 5.34 -34.53
CA THR A 323 -18.63 5.89 -34.63
C THR A 323 -19.43 5.52 -33.38
N ALA A 324 -20.46 6.31 -33.04
CA ALA A 324 -21.34 6.06 -31.88
C ALA A 324 -22.05 4.68 -31.88
N SER A 325 -21.92 3.90 -32.95
CA SER A 325 -22.45 2.54 -33.12
C SER A 325 -21.78 1.47 -32.25
N ASP A 326 -20.58 1.74 -31.70
CA ASP A 326 -19.72 0.68 -31.15
C ASP A 326 -19.76 0.60 -29.61
N LEU A 327 -20.80 1.15 -28.98
CA LEU A 327 -21.01 1.10 -27.54
C LEU A 327 -21.99 -0.05 -27.18
N PRO A 328 -21.75 -0.80 -26.08
CA PRO A 328 -20.71 -0.60 -25.07
C PRO A 328 -19.35 -1.20 -25.44
N ARG A 329 -18.26 -0.51 -25.08
CA ARG A 329 -16.88 -0.98 -25.31
C ARG A 329 -16.12 -1.12 -23.99
N SER A 330 -15.34 -2.21 -23.84
CA SER A 330 -14.46 -2.38 -22.68
C SER A 330 -13.48 -1.20 -22.54
N TRP A 331 -13.27 -0.77 -21.29
CA TRP A 331 -12.21 0.18 -20.97
C TRP A 331 -10.83 -0.50 -21.13
N PRO A 332 -9.86 0.15 -21.81
CA PRO A 332 -8.61 -0.52 -22.18
C PRO A 332 -7.66 -0.78 -21.00
N ASP A 333 -7.76 0.00 -19.91
CA ASP A 333 -6.86 -0.10 -18.76
C ASP A 333 -7.62 -0.52 -17.48
N GLN A 334 -7.98 -1.80 -17.41
CA GLN A 334 -8.71 -2.34 -16.27
C GLN A 334 -7.84 -2.32 -14.99
N GLY A 335 -6.52 -2.49 -15.11
CA GLY A 335 -5.60 -2.48 -13.97
C GLY A 335 -5.57 -1.14 -13.23
N ALA A 336 -5.56 -0.02 -13.98
CA ALA A 336 -5.65 1.31 -13.39
C ALA A 336 -6.99 1.56 -12.69
N VAL A 337 -8.11 1.05 -13.25
CA VAL A 337 -9.43 1.15 -12.61
C VAL A 337 -9.46 0.37 -11.29
N VAL A 338 -8.95 -0.86 -11.28
CA VAL A 338 -8.88 -1.67 -10.05
C VAL A 338 -8.01 -0.98 -9.01
N SER A 339 -6.83 -0.48 -9.40
CA SER A 339 -5.92 0.24 -8.50
C SER A 339 -6.57 1.52 -7.95
N PHE A 340 -7.32 2.26 -8.78
CA PHE A 340 -8.10 3.43 -8.34
C PHE A 340 -9.18 3.05 -7.33
N ILE A 341 -9.96 2.00 -7.60
CA ILE A 341 -11.02 1.55 -6.68
C ILE A 341 -10.42 1.10 -5.36
N LEU A 342 -9.33 0.33 -5.37
CA LEU A 342 -8.63 -0.08 -4.16
C LEU A 342 -8.13 1.15 -3.38
N ALA A 343 -7.49 2.12 -4.05
CA ALA A 343 -7.02 3.36 -3.43
C ALA A 343 -8.16 4.18 -2.81
N LEU A 344 -9.32 4.21 -3.47
CA LEU A 344 -10.50 4.93 -3.02
C LEU A 344 -11.04 4.37 -1.69
N ILE A 345 -10.99 3.06 -1.51
CA ILE A 345 -11.59 2.37 -0.36
C ILE A 345 -10.57 1.98 0.72
N ALA A 346 -9.28 2.20 0.49
CA ALA A 346 -8.19 1.77 1.37
C ALA A 346 -8.34 2.23 2.83
N GLU A 347 -8.87 3.45 3.01
CA GLU A 347 -9.06 4.07 4.33
C GLU A 347 -10.50 3.90 4.85
N ALA A 348 -11.36 3.13 4.16
CA ALA A 348 -12.73 2.89 4.59
C ALA A 348 -12.78 2.06 5.88
N SER A 349 -13.43 2.59 6.90
CA SER A 349 -13.53 1.94 8.22
C SER A 349 -14.70 0.96 8.35
N SER A 350 -15.60 0.91 7.38
CA SER A 350 -16.70 -0.07 7.36
C SER A 350 -17.21 -0.35 5.94
N ASP A 351 -18.00 -1.40 5.79
CA ASP A 351 -18.64 -1.75 4.52
C ASP A 351 -19.58 -0.63 4.03
N GLU A 352 -20.24 0.07 4.96
CA GLU A 352 -21.09 1.21 4.66
C GLU A 352 -20.31 2.37 4.01
N HIS A 353 -19.08 2.64 4.49
CA HIS A 353 -18.19 3.63 3.87
C HIS A 353 -17.88 3.23 2.44
N THR A 354 -17.47 1.98 2.24
CA THR A 354 -17.09 1.50 0.91
C THR A 354 -18.25 1.51 -0.05
N ILE A 355 -19.44 1.12 0.37
CA ILE A 355 -20.62 1.20 -0.50
C ILE A 355 -20.88 2.66 -0.90
N ALA A 356 -20.85 3.60 0.05
CA ALA A 356 -21.03 5.02 -0.27
C ALA A 356 -19.97 5.54 -1.25
N LEU A 357 -18.70 5.20 -1.04
CA LEU A 357 -17.57 5.56 -1.90
C LEU A 357 -17.71 4.95 -3.30
N LEU A 358 -17.99 3.65 -3.40
CA LEU A 358 -18.16 2.96 -4.67
C LEU A 358 -19.34 3.50 -5.48
N ARG A 359 -20.46 3.81 -4.82
CA ARG A 359 -21.62 4.43 -5.49
C ARG A 359 -21.29 5.85 -5.96
N GLY A 360 -20.51 6.61 -5.18
CA GLY A 360 -20.00 7.93 -5.60
C GLY A 360 -19.10 7.83 -6.83
N ALA A 361 -18.13 6.90 -6.81
CA ALA A 361 -17.24 6.67 -7.93
C ALA A 361 -17.98 6.21 -9.19
N GLN A 362 -18.95 5.29 -9.07
CA GLN A 362 -19.82 4.90 -10.18
C GLN A 362 -20.54 6.11 -10.81
N ALA A 363 -20.99 7.07 -10.00
CA ALA A 363 -21.60 8.30 -10.47
C ALA A 363 -20.60 9.18 -11.23
N GLY A 364 -19.42 9.38 -10.66
CA GLY A 364 -18.36 10.22 -11.25
C GLY A 364 -17.89 9.67 -12.60
N LEU A 365 -17.65 8.36 -12.68
CA LEU A 365 -17.30 7.69 -13.94
C LEU A 365 -18.43 7.83 -14.98
N LEU A 366 -19.69 7.69 -14.57
CA LEU A 366 -20.84 7.78 -15.47
C LEU A 366 -21.01 9.18 -16.07
N LEU A 367 -20.68 10.24 -15.32
CA LEU A 367 -20.68 11.61 -15.86
C LEU A 367 -19.71 11.78 -17.04
N HIS A 368 -18.69 10.93 -17.11
CA HIS A 368 -17.70 10.87 -18.19
C HIS A 368 -18.02 9.79 -19.24
N GLY A 369 -19.23 9.21 -19.22
CA GLY A 369 -19.64 8.18 -20.17
C GLY A 369 -19.04 6.79 -19.92
N VAL A 370 -18.44 6.58 -18.74
CA VAL A 370 -17.83 5.31 -18.33
C VAL A 370 -18.70 4.67 -17.25
N HIS A 371 -19.24 3.49 -17.53
CA HIS A 371 -19.96 2.68 -16.55
C HIS A 371 -19.00 1.75 -15.81
N LEU A 372 -18.90 1.93 -14.49
CA LEU A 372 -18.27 0.96 -13.61
C LEU A 372 -19.28 -0.11 -13.20
N HIS A 373 -19.11 -1.29 -13.78
CA HIS A 373 -19.83 -2.49 -13.41
C HIS A 373 -19.16 -3.13 -12.18
N LEU A 374 -19.94 -3.30 -11.12
CA LEU A 374 -19.57 -4.02 -9.91
C LEU A 374 -20.43 -5.27 -9.78
N PRO A 375 -19.94 -6.36 -9.16
CA PRO A 375 -20.77 -7.53 -8.86
C PRO A 375 -22.05 -7.13 -8.09
N PRO A 376 -23.19 -7.80 -8.30
CA PRO A 376 -24.47 -7.41 -7.69
C PRO A 376 -24.45 -7.47 -6.16
N ASP A 377 -23.66 -8.38 -5.59
CA ASP A 377 -23.48 -8.55 -4.15
C ASP A 377 -22.08 -8.08 -3.71
N VAL A 378 -21.62 -6.86 -4.03
CA VAL A 378 -20.31 -6.35 -3.54
C VAL A 378 -20.15 -6.52 -2.03
N ASP A 379 -21.25 -6.44 -1.30
CA ASP A 379 -21.31 -6.60 0.14
C ASP A 379 -21.26 -8.03 0.66
N LYS A 380 -21.56 -9.02 -0.19
CA LYS A 380 -21.41 -10.44 0.16
C LYS A 380 -20.24 -11.09 -0.55
N ALA A 381 -19.79 -10.50 -1.64
CA ALA A 381 -18.63 -10.93 -2.39
C ALA A 381 -17.43 -10.76 -1.47
N GLY A 382 -16.77 -11.88 -1.15
CA GLY A 382 -15.52 -11.86 -0.42
C GLY A 382 -14.51 -10.89 -1.06
N GLY A 383 -13.69 -10.26 -0.23
CA GLY A 383 -12.66 -9.29 -0.64
C GLY A 383 -12.03 -8.62 0.56
N LEU A 384 -11.27 -7.54 0.33
CA LEU A 384 -10.58 -6.70 1.34
C LEU A 384 -11.45 -6.31 2.56
N GLU A 385 -12.77 -6.44 2.45
CA GLU A 385 -13.72 -5.63 3.20
C GLU A 385 -14.77 -6.45 3.94
N THR A 386 -15.22 -7.56 3.36
CA THR A 386 -16.51 -8.16 3.75
C THR A 386 -16.42 -9.24 4.82
N ARG A 387 -15.21 -9.74 5.17
CA ARG A 387 -14.98 -10.73 6.26
C ARG A 387 -13.58 -10.73 6.88
N GLN A 388 -12.65 -9.90 6.42
CA GLN A 388 -11.30 -9.87 6.97
C GLN A 388 -11.17 -8.69 7.91
N THR A 389 -10.56 -8.93 9.08
CA THR A 389 -10.07 -7.85 9.95
C THR A 389 -9.28 -6.87 9.08
N ARG A 390 -9.70 -5.60 9.03
CA ARG A 390 -9.00 -4.56 8.27
C ARG A 390 -7.77 -4.09 9.04
N LEU A 391 -6.80 -3.51 8.32
CA LEU A 391 -5.74 -2.78 8.98
C LEU A 391 -6.26 -1.40 9.42
N THR A 392 -6.53 -1.26 10.71
CA THR A 392 -6.95 -0.02 11.36
C THR A 392 -5.79 0.52 12.21
N PRO A 393 -5.86 1.77 12.69
CA PRO A 393 -4.87 2.28 13.65
C PRO A 393 -4.71 1.38 14.89
N GLU A 394 -5.81 0.82 15.39
CA GLU A 394 -5.83 -0.07 16.56
C GLU A 394 -5.15 -1.40 16.25
N THR A 395 -5.51 -2.08 15.15
CA THR A 395 -4.88 -3.36 14.79
C THR A 395 -3.42 -3.17 14.41
N ALA A 396 -3.05 -2.05 13.78
CA ALA A 396 -1.66 -1.71 13.54
C ALA A 396 -0.90 -1.45 14.85
N ALA A 397 -1.49 -0.78 15.84
CA ALA A 397 -0.88 -0.59 17.16
C ALA A 397 -0.70 -1.92 17.91
N GLN A 398 -1.66 -2.85 17.78
CA GLN A 398 -1.53 -4.22 18.29
C GLN A 398 -0.36 -4.95 17.63
N ILE A 399 -0.24 -4.92 16.30
CA ILE A 399 0.89 -5.52 15.57
C ILE A 399 2.22 -4.90 16.04
N ARG A 400 2.28 -3.56 16.15
CA ARG A 400 3.48 -2.87 16.66
C ARG A 400 3.84 -3.36 18.04
N THR A 401 2.88 -3.52 18.94
CA THR A 401 3.16 -3.91 20.33
C THR A 401 3.52 -5.38 20.45
N HIS A 402 2.82 -6.26 19.74
CA HIS A 402 2.84 -7.70 19.98
C HIS A 402 3.65 -8.52 18.98
N VAL A 403 4.17 -7.90 17.91
CA VAL A 403 5.01 -8.58 16.90
C VAL A 403 6.38 -7.93 16.83
N SER A 404 7.39 -8.65 17.32
CA SER A 404 8.78 -8.17 17.34
C SER A 404 9.51 -8.39 16.02
N ASP A 405 9.20 -9.46 15.28
CA ASP A 405 9.80 -9.75 13.98
C ASP A 405 9.23 -8.83 12.89
N PRO A 406 10.04 -7.97 12.24
CA PRO A 406 9.57 -7.08 11.19
C PRO A 406 8.90 -7.80 10.02
N ALA A 407 9.43 -8.97 9.60
CA ALA A 407 8.85 -9.71 8.48
C ALA A 407 7.43 -10.20 8.80
N ALA A 408 7.20 -10.77 9.98
CA ALA A 408 5.87 -11.17 10.44
C ALA A 408 4.92 -9.98 10.58
N ALA A 409 5.39 -8.84 11.12
CA ALA A 409 4.58 -7.64 11.27
C ALA A 409 4.15 -7.07 9.90
N GLY A 410 5.08 -6.96 8.95
CA GLY A 410 4.79 -6.53 7.58
C GLY A 410 3.89 -7.51 6.83
N ALA A 411 4.02 -8.82 7.08
CA ALA A 411 3.15 -9.82 6.47
C ALA A 411 1.70 -9.74 6.97
N LEU A 412 1.49 -9.51 8.27
CA LEU A 412 0.17 -9.24 8.84
C LEU A 412 -0.43 -7.97 8.26
N ALA A 413 0.33 -6.88 8.27
CA ALA A 413 -0.13 -5.61 7.73
C ALA A 413 -0.51 -5.73 6.23
N ALA A 414 0.32 -6.39 5.42
CA ALA A 414 0.03 -6.62 4.02
C ALA A 414 -1.21 -7.51 3.83
N TYR A 415 -1.37 -8.57 4.62
CA TYR A 415 -2.55 -9.44 4.57
C TYR A 415 -3.84 -8.65 4.84
N LEU A 416 -3.86 -7.89 5.94
CA LEU A 416 -5.02 -7.09 6.36
C LEU A 416 -5.30 -5.90 5.43
N SER A 417 -4.29 -5.41 4.70
CA SER A 417 -4.43 -4.26 3.78
C SER A 417 -4.80 -4.66 2.36
N THR A 418 -4.48 -5.88 1.92
CA THR A 418 -4.59 -6.26 0.50
C THR A 418 -5.59 -7.38 0.26
N GLY A 419 -5.93 -8.16 1.29
CA GLY A 419 -6.74 -9.36 1.16
C GLY A 419 -6.13 -10.47 0.29
N LEU A 420 -4.88 -10.32 -0.13
CA LEU A 420 -4.13 -11.31 -0.88
C LEU A 420 -3.91 -12.58 -0.06
N THR A 421 -3.85 -13.72 -0.74
CA THR A 421 -3.54 -14.98 -0.06
C THR A 421 -2.12 -14.96 0.49
N ALA A 422 -1.90 -15.75 1.55
CA ALA A 422 -0.56 -15.94 2.10
C ALA A 422 0.44 -16.46 1.04
N TRP A 423 -0.02 -17.21 0.04
CA TRP A 423 0.84 -17.63 -1.06
C TRP A 423 1.25 -16.45 -1.94
N GLU A 424 0.30 -15.64 -2.42
CA GLU A 424 0.58 -14.47 -3.26
C GLU A 424 1.52 -13.49 -2.54
N LEU A 425 1.26 -13.20 -1.26
CA LEU A 425 2.13 -12.33 -0.46
C LEU A 425 3.53 -12.91 -0.27
N SER A 426 3.67 -14.25 -0.22
CA SER A 426 4.99 -14.87 -0.09
C SER A 426 5.86 -14.72 -1.33
N LEU A 427 5.26 -14.37 -2.47
CA LEU A 427 5.97 -14.10 -3.72
C LEU A 427 6.41 -12.63 -3.85
N ALA A 428 5.89 -11.73 -3.02
CA ALA A 428 6.19 -10.30 -3.08
C ALA A 428 7.68 -10.02 -2.82
N GLN A 429 8.31 -9.29 -3.74
CA GLN A 429 9.71 -8.89 -3.65
C GLN A 429 9.85 -7.53 -2.97
N ALA A 430 11.03 -7.21 -2.44
CA ALA A 430 11.31 -5.92 -1.82
C ALA A 430 11.05 -4.73 -2.76
N ALA A 431 11.32 -4.89 -4.07
CA ALA A 431 11.04 -3.87 -5.10
C ALA A 431 9.56 -3.73 -5.47
N ASP A 432 8.69 -4.63 -5.00
CA ASP A 432 7.25 -4.49 -5.21
C ASP A 432 6.61 -3.53 -4.20
N LEU A 433 7.29 -3.23 -3.09
CA LEU A 433 6.84 -2.23 -2.12
C LEU A 433 7.33 -0.84 -2.52
N ALA A 434 6.42 0.12 -2.63
CA ALA A 434 6.75 1.53 -2.86
C ALA A 434 7.80 2.04 -1.83
N PRO A 435 8.69 2.98 -2.18
CA PRO A 435 9.73 3.45 -1.26
C PRO A 435 9.21 3.94 0.10
N ASP A 436 8.04 4.58 0.14
CA ASP A 436 7.39 5.06 1.35
C ASP A 436 6.43 4.04 2.00
N GLY A 437 6.33 2.84 1.42
CA GLY A 437 5.43 1.78 1.84
C GLY A 437 3.96 2.03 1.49
N SER A 438 3.63 3.03 0.68
CA SER A 438 2.24 3.43 0.41
C SER A 438 1.45 2.47 -0.50
N ALA A 439 2.15 1.62 -1.25
CA ALA A 439 1.54 0.63 -2.11
C ALA A 439 2.39 -0.63 -2.25
N LEU A 440 1.72 -1.78 -2.39
CA LEU A 440 2.31 -3.07 -2.72
C LEU A 440 1.88 -3.48 -4.13
N ARG A 441 2.84 -3.70 -5.00
CA ARG A 441 2.61 -4.14 -6.38
C ARG A 441 2.44 -5.66 -6.43
N GLN A 442 1.32 -6.13 -6.99
CA GLN A 442 1.17 -7.53 -7.38
C GLN A 442 1.47 -7.67 -8.87
N ARG A 443 2.35 -8.62 -9.21
CA ARG A 443 2.66 -8.98 -10.60
C ARG A 443 1.73 -10.11 -11.05
N GLY A 444 1.20 -9.98 -12.26
CA GLY A 444 0.32 -10.94 -12.91
C GLY A 444 0.09 -10.53 -14.37
N GLU A 445 -0.96 -11.03 -15.01
CA GLU A 445 -1.36 -10.57 -16.36
C GLU A 445 -1.66 -9.07 -16.38
N THR A 446 -2.22 -8.56 -15.28
CA THR A 446 -2.40 -7.13 -15.04
C THR A 446 -1.62 -6.75 -13.78
N THR A 447 -0.88 -5.65 -13.85
CA THR A 447 -0.19 -5.11 -12.67
C THR A 447 -1.21 -4.36 -11.83
N ILE A 448 -1.32 -4.74 -10.56
CA ILE A 448 -2.24 -4.13 -9.60
C ILE A 448 -1.43 -3.53 -8.46
N TYR A 449 -1.77 -2.31 -8.08
CA TYR A 449 -1.20 -1.65 -6.91
C TYR A 449 -2.20 -1.67 -5.77
N TYR A 450 -1.88 -2.41 -4.72
CA TYR A 450 -2.67 -2.43 -3.50
C TYR A 450 -2.21 -1.31 -2.58
N PRO A 451 -3.07 -0.33 -2.26
CA PRO A 451 -2.74 0.73 -1.32
C PRO A 451 -2.53 0.15 0.07
N ILE A 452 -1.61 0.75 0.82
CA ILE A 452 -1.35 0.43 2.21
C ILE A 452 -1.78 1.62 3.06
N PRO A 453 -2.72 1.44 4.01
CA PRO A 453 -3.16 2.50 4.90
C PRO A 453 -1.98 3.14 5.62
N ALA A 454 -2.06 4.45 5.86
CA ALA A 454 -0.96 5.19 6.49
C ALA A 454 -0.51 4.57 7.83
N CYS A 455 -1.45 4.01 8.59
CA CYS A 455 -1.21 3.33 9.86
C CYS A 455 -0.41 2.02 9.74
N GLY A 456 -0.18 1.49 8.53
CA GLY A 456 0.53 0.22 8.30
C GLY A 456 1.86 0.33 7.54
N ARG A 457 2.17 1.49 6.97
CA ARG A 457 3.30 1.62 6.02
C ARG A 457 4.64 1.32 6.67
N ASP A 458 4.84 1.80 7.89
CA ASP A 458 6.04 1.54 8.69
C ASP A 458 6.25 0.05 8.98
N LEU A 459 5.17 -0.73 9.14
CA LEU A 459 5.26 -2.19 9.34
C LEU A 459 5.86 -2.89 8.11
N LEU A 460 5.43 -2.50 6.89
CA LEU A 460 5.99 -3.06 5.65
C LEU A 460 7.39 -2.52 5.36
N VAL A 461 7.64 -1.24 5.65
CA VAL A 461 8.99 -0.65 5.55
C VAL A 461 9.95 -1.39 6.48
N ALA A 462 9.56 -1.70 7.73
CA ALA A 462 10.38 -2.48 8.65
C ALA A 462 10.70 -3.87 8.09
N ALA A 463 9.73 -4.56 7.50
CA ALA A 463 9.94 -5.85 6.85
C ALA A 463 10.95 -5.77 5.69
N ARG A 464 10.83 -4.76 4.83
CA ARG A 464 11.78 -4.54 3.72
C ARG A 464 13.18 -4.21 4.25
N THR A 465 13.28 -3.30 5.23
CA THR A 465 14.54 -2.90 5.83
C THR A 465 15.25 -4.08 6.49
N LEU A 466 14.52 -5.00 7.14
CA LEU A 466 15.11 -6.20 7.73
C LEU A 466 15.89 -7.01 6.69
N ILE A 467 15.33 -7.19 5.50
CA ILE A 467 16.00 -7.89 4.41
C ILE A 467 17.23 -7.13 3.94
N THR A 468 17.14 -5.80 3.78
CA THR A 468 18.29 -4.97 3.40
C THR A 468 19.43 -5.07 4.40
N VAL A 469 19.13 -4.99 5.70
CA VAL A 469 20.13 -5.13 6.78
C VAL A 469 20.73 -6.55 6.82
N GLN A 470 19.99 -7.55 6.37
CA GLN A 470 20.49 -8.93 6.19
C GLN A 470 21.29 -9.13 4.88
N GLY A 471 21.49 -8.07 4.08
CA GLY A 471 22.22 -8.12 2.81
C GLY A 471 21.39 -8.59 1.62
N GLY A 472 20.06 -8.65 1.74
CA GLY A 472 19.16 -8.98 0.64
C GLY A 472 18.91 -7.79 -0.29
N GLY A 473 18.79 -8.08 -1.60
CA GLY A 473 18.51 -7.09 -2.65
C GLY A 473 17.02 -6.90 -2.97
N SER A 474 16.75 -6.13 -4.01
CA SER A 474 15.41 -5.79 -4.53
C SER A 474 14.52 -6.99 -4.83
N ASP A 475 15.11 -8.09 -5.29
CA ASP A 475 14.36 -9.27 -5.76
C ASP A 475 14.07 -10.27 -4.64
N THR A 476 14.53 -9.97 -3.43
CA THR A 476 14.36 -10.83 -2.26
C THR A 476 12.93 -10.79 -1.78
N ARG A 477 12.38 -11.97 -1.45
CA ARG A 477 11.02 -12.11 -0.92
C ARG A 477 10.97 -11.68 0.54
N PHE A 478 10.47 -10.48 0.81
CA PHE A 478 10.58 -9.87 2.13
C PHE A 478 9.49 -10.30 3.12
N LEU A 479 8.35 -10.78 2.63
CA LEU A 479 7.26 -11.28 3.48
C LEU A 479 7.30 -12.79 3.73
N ALA A 480 8.07 -13.54 2.93
CA ALA A 480 8.05 -15.01 2.95
C ALA A 480 8.37 -15.61 4.33
N ALA A 481 9.37 -15.07 5.03
CA ALA A 481 9.74 -15.52 6.37
C ALA A 481 8.63 -15.25 7.41
N GLY A 482 8.02 -14.07 7.35
CA GLY A 482 6.92 -13.66 8.22
C GLY A 482 5.62 -14.44 8.00
N ILE A 483 5.41 -14.92 6.77
CA ILE A 483 4.29 -15.81 6.44
C ILE A 483 4.58 -17.22 6.96
N GLY A 484 5.77 -17.72 6.67
CA GLY A 484 6.24 -19.05 7.04
C GLY A 484 5.51 -20.19 6.31
N PRO A 485 5.96 -21.44 6.52
CA PRO A 485 5.38 -22.61 5.86
C PRO A 485 3.88 -22.73 6.17
N ARG A 486 3.06 -22.86 5.11
CA ARG A 486 1.59 -22.97 5.23
C ARG A 486 0.95 -21.84 6.06
N ALA A 487 1.52 -20.63 5.99
CA ALA A 487 1.08 -19.46 6.74
C ALA A 487 1.09 -19.63 8.28
N ARG A 488 1.91 -20.55 8.82
CA ARG A 488 1.95 -20.84 10.26
C ARG A 488 2.43 -19.63 11.07
N THR A 489 3.49 -18.95 10.62
CA THR A 489 4.04 -17.78 11.32
C THR A 489 3.04 -16.63 11.32
N LEU A 490 2.37 -16.40 10.18
CA LEU A 490 1.31 -15.41 10.06
C LEU A 490 0.18 -15.67 11.06
N LYS A 491 -0.37 -16.90 11.06
CA LYS A 491 -1.48 -17.28 11.94
C LYS A 491 -1.09 -17.21 13.41
N PHE A 492 0.11 -17.65 13.76
CA PHE A 492 0.62 -17.58 15.13
C PHE A 492 0.70 -16.14 15.63
N ASN A 493 1.31 -15.23 14.84
CA ASN A 493 1.44 -13.83 15.25
C ASN A 493 0.10 -13.09 15.26
N ALA A 494 -0.83 -13.44 14.37
CA ALA A 494 -2.18 -12.88 14.41
C ALA A 494 -2.89 -13.28 15.70
N GLN A 495 -2.92 -14.58 16.02
CA GLN A 495 -3.52 -15.08 17.26
C GLN A 495 -2.87 -14.45 18.50
N TRP A 496 -1.54 -14.31 18.50
CA TRP A 496 -0.81 -13.69 19.59
C TRP A 496 -1.11 -12.19 19.77
N SER A 497 -1.48 -11.52 18.69
CA SER A 497 -1.85 -10.10 18.68
C SER A 497 -3.35 -9.87 18.85
N ASP A 498 -4.13 -10.92 19.16
CA ASP A 498 -5.59 -10.91 19.22
C ASP A 498 -6.26 -10.45 17.90
N ILE A 499 -5.60 -10.75 16.78
CA ILE A 499 -6.08 -10.47 15.43
C ILE A 499 -6.66 -11.74 14.85
N HIS A 500 -7.97 -11.73 14.60
CA HIS A 500 -8.65 -12.83 13.96
C HIS A 500 -8.39 -12.81 12.44
N LEU A 501 -7.67 -13.82 11.95
CA LEU A 501 -7.59 -14.14 10.53
C LEU A 501 -8.67 -15.17 10.21
N ASP A 502 -9.86 -14.70 9.89
CA ASP A 502 -10.94 -15.60 9.46
C ASP A 502 -10.52 -16.32 8.17
N GLN A 503 -10.30 -17.63 8.21
CA GLN A 503 -10.22 -18.46 7.00
C GLN A 503 -10.84 -19.86 7.21
N PRO A 504 -11.44 -20.49 6.16
CA PRO A 504 -11.08 -20.31 4.75
C PRO A 504 -12.26 -19.99 3.80
N LEU A 505 -11.97 -19.23 2.75
CA LEU A 505 -12.07 -19.77 1.38
C LEU A 505 -11.03 -19.02 0.55
N PRO A 506 -10.07 -19.70 -0.09
CA PRO A 506 -9.65 -19.19 -1.38
C PRO A 506 -10.91 -19.28 -2.24
N VAL A 507 -11.59 -18.15 -2.44
CA VAL A 507 -12.22 -17.98 -3.74
C VAL A 507 -11.06 -18.15 -4.72
N GLU A 508 -11.26 -18.94 -5.78
CA GLU A 508 -10.19 -19.21 -6.74
C GLU A 508 -9.36 -17.93 -6.99
N PRO A 509 -8.02 -18.02 -6.98
CA PRO A 509 -7.16 -16.87 -7.26
C PRO A 509 -7.76 -16.07 -8.43
N GLY A 510 -8.06 -14.78 -8.21
CA GLY A 510 -8.75 -13.95 -9.20
C GLY A 510 -10.20 -13.57 -8.92
N MET A 511 -10.81 -14.05 -7.83
CA MET A 511 -12.25 -13.85 -7.59
C MET A 511 -12.63 -12.73 -6.60
N GLY A 512 -11.68 -11.96 -6.08
CA GLY A 512 -12.03 -10.76 -5.29
C GLY A 512 -12.94 -9.83 -6.10
N TRP A 513 -13.96 -9.24 -5.48
CA TRP A 513 -14.94 -8.41 -6.22
C TRP A 513 -14.27 -7.26 -6.99
N HIS A 514 -13.14 -6.75 -6.48
CA HIS A 514 -12.35 -5.71 -7.15
C HIS A 514 -11.72 -6.23 -8.46
N LEU A 515 -11.32 -7.50 -8.51
CA LEU A 515 -10.83 -8.15 -9.74
C LEU A 515 -11.96 -8.49 -10.71
N GLN A 516 -13.22 -8.42 -10.27
CA GLN A 516 -14.41 -8.55 -11.11
C GLN A 516 -14.97 -7.19 -11.55
N ALA A 517 -14.47 -6.08 -10.99
CA ALA A 517 -14.87 -4.75 -11.40
C ALA A 517 -14.46 -4.51 -12.85
N ARG A 518 -15.39 -4.03 -13.68
CA ARG A 518 -15.14 -3.77 -15.10
C ARG A 518 -15.66 -2.39 -15.45
N CYS A 519 -14.85 -1.62 -16.18
CA CYS A 519 -15.31 -0.38 -16.78
C CYS A 519 -15.66 -0.58 -18.26
N PHE A 520 -16.75 0.04 -18.68
CA PHE A 520 -17.20 0.08 -20.06
C PHE A 520 -17.51 1.53 -20.47
N TRP A 521 -17.11 1.92 -21.67
CA TRP A 521 -17.66 3.10 -22.31
C TRP A 521 -19.11 2.82 -22.69
N VAL A 522 -20.03 3.68 -22.27
CA VAL A 522 -21.49 3.50 -22.50
C VAL A 522 -22.15 4.72 -23.13
N ALA A 523 -21.50 5.89 -23.06
CA ALA A 523 -22.01 7.12 -23.65
C ALA A 523 -20.86 8.11 -23.91
N GLU A 524 -21.15 9.19 -24.63
CA GLU A 524 -20.25 10.33 -24.68
C GLU A 524 -20.18 11.04 -23.31
N PRO A 525 -19.03 11.65 -22.95
CA PRO A 525 -18.90 12.41 -21.72
C PRO A 525 -19.91 13.56 -21.66
N THR A 526 -20.67 13.65 -20.56
CA THR A 526 -21.67 14.71 -20.36
C THR A 526 -21.07 16.02 -19.84
N HIS A 527 -19.86 15.96 -19.27
CA HIS A 527 -19.16 17.16 -18.83
C HIS A 527 -18.62 17.99 -20.01
N PRO A 528 -18.82 19.32 -20.00
CA PRO A 528 -18.22 20.18 -21.00
C PRO A 528 -16.70 20.04 -20.93
N ARG A 529 -16.08 19.66 -22.05
CA ARG A 529 -14.62 19.67 -22.22
C ARG A 529 -14.17 21.12 -22.04
N ARG A 530 -13.40 21.38 -20.98
CA ARG A 530 -12.75 22.65 -20.59
C ARG A 530 -13.62 23.94 -20.62
N PRO A 531 -13.63 24.74 -19.54
CA PRO A 531 -14.14 26.11 -19.62
C PRO A 531 -13.27 26.93 -20.61
N GLY A 532 -13.75 27.08 -21.84
CA GLY A 532 -13.03 27.73 -22.95
C GLY A 532 -13.31 27.10 -24.31
N GLU A 533 -13.58 25.79 -24.36
CA GLU A 533 -14.09 25.13 -25.56
C GLU A 533 -15.60 25.31 -25.59
N ARG A 534 -16.07 26.38 -26.26
CA ARG A 534 -17.50 26.51 -26.54
C ARG A 534 -17.96 25.26 -27.29
N PRO A 535 -19.07 24.60 -26.89
CA PRO A 535 -19.64 23.54 -27.69
C PRO A 535 -19.90 24.10 -29.08
N ARG A 536 -19.21 23.56 -30.09
CA ARG A 536 -19.52 23.88 -31.49
C ARG A 536 -20.92 23.33 -31.73
N ARG A 537 -21.93 24.19 -31.54
CA ARG A 537 -23.30 23.90 -31.95
C ARG A 537 -23.23 23.46 -33.40
N SER A 538 -23.54 22.19 -33.64
CA SER A 538 -23.83 21.70 -34.97
C SER A 538 -24.91 22.64 -35.52
N ARG A 539 -24.52 23.46 -36.50
CA ARG A 539 -25.50 24.21 -37.29
C ARG A 539 -26.29 23.14 -38.01
N SER A 540 -27.46 22.78 -37.47
CA SER A 540 -28.47 22.10 -38.26
C SER A 540 -28.75 23.02 -39.45
N ARG A 541 -28.35 22.52 -40.62
CA ARG A 541 -28.65 23.12 -41.90
C ARG A 541 -30.18 23.11 -41.99
N ARG A 542 -30.80 24.27 -41.75
CA ARG A 542 -32.15 24.51 -42.26
C ARG A 542 -31.98 24.59 -43.78
N GLU A 543 -32.38 23.53 -44.46
CA GLU A 543 -32.66 23.61 -45.90
C GLU A 543 -33.99 24.35 -46.11
N PRO A 544 -34.09 25.13 -47.20
CA PRO A 544 -35.24 25.98 -47.51
C PRO A 544 -36.51 25.22 -47.89
#